data_AF-A0A1A8JXN2-F1
#
_entry.id   AF-A0A1A8JXN2-F1
#
_cell.length_a   1.000
_cell.length_b   1.000
_cell.length_c   1.000
_cell.angle_alpha   90.00
_cell.angle_beta   90.00
_cell.angle_gamma   90.00
#
_symmetry.space_group_name_H-M   'P 1'
#
loop_
_entity.id
_entity.type
_entity.pdbx_description
1 polymer ?
#
loop_
_entity_poly.entity_id
_entity_poly.type
_entity_poly.pdbx_seq_one_letter_code
_entity_poly.pdbx_strand_id
1 'polypeptide(L)'
;NIHSSLSSGTVASPFKSAAVSSIPKKPGLDPNDFNNLRPISHLLFIAKVLEKTVASQLHSHLTCNKHYEHFQSGFRPHHSTKTALIRIANDLLLAADSGLISILILLDLSAAFDTISHSILLNRLSSLGITHTPLRWFQSYLTGRTQFIQLKSFSFKPSPVTSGVPQGSVLGPLLFIIYLLPLGNIFRKFCIQFHCYADDTQLYMSKPKQKLGGVVYAVQCSEDRPDVSIEETKQQLHTSMAQHRRAVQGA
;
A
#
# COMPACT_ATOMS: atom_id res chain seq x y z
N ASN A 1 -16.02 -26.00 -0.78
CA ASN A 1 -14.78 -26.64 -1.28
C ASN A 1 -13.96 -25.58 -2.02
N ILE A 2 -12.63 -25.51 -1.80
CA ILE A 2 -11.71 -24.55 -2.45
C ILE A 2 -11.84 -24.59 -3.97
N HIS A 3 -11.88 -25.80 -4.55
CA HIS A 3 -11.99 -25.97 -6.00
C HIS A 3 -13.27 -25.34 -6.56
N SER A 4 -14.41 -25.57 -5.90
CA SER A 4 -15.70 -24.98 -6.28
C SER A 4 -15.67 -23.45 -6.20
N SER A 5 -14.98 -22.87 -5.22
CA SER A 5 -14.82 -21.42 -5.12
C SER A 5 -14.07 -20.85 -6.32
N LEU A 6 -12.93 -21.46 -6.68
CA LEU A 6 -12.07 -20.99 -7.77
C LEU A 6 -12.71 -21.17 -9.15
N SER A 7 -13.36 -22.31 -9.39
CA SER A 7 -14.05 -22.59 -10.66
C SER A 7 -15.27 -21.71 -10.89
N SER A 8 -16.07 -21.45 -9.85
CA SER A 8 -17.26 -20.57 -9.95
C SER A 8 -16.94 -19.08 -9.88
N GLY A 9 -15.73 -18.72 -9.42
CA GLY A 9 -15.36 -17.33 -9.16
C GLY A 9 -16.12 -16.72 -7.98
N THR A 10 -16.54 -17.53 -7.00
CA THR A 10 -17.36 -17.08 -5.86
C THR A 10 -16.75 -17.54 -4.53
N VAL A 11 -16.66 -16.64 -3.57
CA VAL A 11 -16.24 -16.96 -2.20
C VAL A 11 -17.48 -17.20 -1.34
N ALA A 12 -17.47 -18.29 -0.56
CA ALA A 12 -18.59 -18.63 0.32
C ALA A 12 -18.72 -17.63 1.47
N SER A 13 -19.96 -17.27 1.85
CA SER A 13 -20.24 -16.26 2.90
C SER A 13 -19.52 -16.51 4.23
N PRO A 14 -19.38 -17.75 4.75
CA PRO A 14 -18.63 -17.99 5.98
C PRO A 14 -17.18 -17.50 5.91
N PHE A 15 -16.54 -17.56 4.75
CA PHE A 15 -15.15 -17.14 4.57
C PHE A 15 -14.98 -15.61 4.48
N LYS A 16 -16.08 -14.86 4.48
CA LYS A 16 -16.10 -13.40 4.38
C LYS A 16 -16.31 -12.70 5.74
N SER A 17 -16.42 -13.46 6.81
CA SER A 17 -16.54 -12.93 8.17
C SER A 17 -15.21 -13.06 8.93
N ALA A 18 -14.83 -12.03 9.68
CA ALA A 18 -13.64 -12.03 10.53
C ALA A 18 -13.98 -11.64 11.98
N ALA A 19 -13.41 -12.38 12.94
CA ALA A 19 -13.40 -11.94 14.34
C ALA A 19 -12.21 -10.99 14.54
N VAL A 20 -12.42 -9.82 15.13
CA VAL A 20 -11.39 -8.80 15.32
C VAL A 20 -10.97 -8.76 16.78
N SER A 21 -9.67 -8.82 17.01
CA SER A 21 -9.04 -8.56 18.31
C SER A 21 -8.04 -7.41 18.19
N SER A 22 -8.02 -6.53 19.18
CA SER A 22 -7.08 -5.42 19.22
C SER A 22 -5.78 -5.80 19.93
N ILE A 23 -4.63 -5.40 19.37
CA ILE A 23 -3.31 -5.52 20.03
C ILE A 23 -2.65 -4.15 20.16
N PRO A 24 -1.88 -3.85 21.23
CA PRO A 24 -1.14 -2.60 21.33
C PRO A 24 -0.09 -2.45 20.22
N LYS A 25 0.03 -1.25 19.63
CA LYS A 25 1.04 -0.88 18.64
C LYS A 25 2.47 -0.98 19.20
N LYS A 26 2.66 -0.58 20.46
CA LYS A 26 3.92 -0.66 21.21
C LYS A 26 3.65 -1.06 22.66
N PRO A 27 4.60 -1.71 23.35
CA PRO A 27 4.50 -1.96 24.78
C PRO A 27 4.40 -0.65 25.58
N GLY A 28 3.55 -0.62 26.60
CA GLY A 28 3.42 0.53 27.51
C GLY A 28 2.55 1.69 27.02
N LEU A 29 1.90 1.58 25.86
CA LEU A 29 0.91 2.56 25.41
C LEU A 29 -0.42 2.40 26.17
N ASP A 30 -1.15 3.51 26.33
CA ASP A 30 -2.46 3.51 26.97
C ASP A 30 -3.45 2.62 26.18
N PRO A 31 -3.99 1.55 26.79
CA PRO A 31 -4.94 0.66 26.14
C PRO A 31 -6.32 1.30 25.90
N ASN A 32 -6.63 2.46 26.51
CA ASN A 32 -7.89 3.17 26.30
C ASN A 32 -7.87 4.12 25.09
N ASP A 33 -6.68 4.44 24.57
CA ASP A 33 -6.56 5.17 23.31
C ASP A 33 -6.59 4.18 22.13
N PHE A 34 -7.72 4.16 21.42
CA PHE A 34 -7.92 3.28 20.28
C PHE A 34 -6.92 3.52 19.14
N ASN A 35 -6.32 4.71 19.04
CA ASN A 35 -5.26 4.97 18.05
C ASN A 35 -3.98 4.18 18.36
N ASN A 36 -3.80 3.73 19.60
CA ASN A 36 -2.66 2.90 20.01
C ASN A 36 -2.89 1.42 19.76
N LEU A 37 -4.04 1.02 19.22
CA LEU A 37 -4.38 -0.36 18.96
C LEU A 37 -4.30 -0.69 17.47
N ARG A 38 -3.94 -1.94 17.15
CA ARG A 38 -4.04 -2.53 15.82
C ARG A 38 -5.14 -3.59 15.81
N PRO A 39 -6.15 -3.47 14.94
CA PRO A 39 -7.15 -4.51 14.78
C PRO A 39 -6.53 -5.70 14.01
N ILE A 40 -6.61 -6.90 14.56
CA ILE A 40 -6.18 -8.13 13.89
C ILE A 40 -7.42 -8.95 13.55
N SER A 41 -7.59 -9.24 12.26
CA SER A 41 -8.67 -10.06 11.72
C SER A 41 -8.32 -11.54 11.76
N HIS A 42 -9.05 -12.29 12.59
CA HIS A 42 -9.03 -13.73 12.68
C HIS A 42 -10.02 -14.32 11.67
N LEU A 43 -9.49 -14.66 10.51
CA LEU A 43 -10.21 -15.40 9.46
C LEU A 43 -10.24 -16.89 9.78
N LEU A 44 -11.30 -17.57 9.33
CA LEU A 44 -11.36 -19.03 9.38
C LEU A 44 -10.12 -19.66 8.73
N PHE A 45 -9.61 -20.72 9.36
CA PHE A 45 -8.42 -21.43 8.86
C PHE A 45 -8.57 -21.84 7.39
N ILE A 46 -9.72 -22.41 7.01
CA ILE A 46 -10.00 -22.82 5.63
C ILE A 46 -10.03 -21.62 4.68
N ALA A 47 -10.48 -20.44 5.14
CA ALA A 47 -10.42 -19.22 4.35
C ALA A 47 -8.97 -18.80 4.08
N LYS A 48 -8.08 -18.92 5.08
CA LYS A 48 -6.64 -18.66 4.91
C LYS A 48 -5.99 -19.64 3.92
N VAL A 49 -6.39 -20.91 3.90
CA VAL A 49 -5.91 -21.89 2.91
C VAL A 49 -6.36 -21.52 1.49
N LEU A 50 -7.62 -21.10 1.33
CA LEU A 50 -8.14 -20.59 0.07
C LEU A 50 -7.36 -19.35 -0.39
N GLU A 51 -7.17 -18.36 0.49
CA GLU A 51 -6.38 -17.16 0.20
C GLU A 51 -4.94 -17.51 -0.17
N LYS A 52 -4.29 -18.45 0.52
CA LYS A 52 -2.94 -18.90 0.21
C LYS A 52 -2.84 -19.49 -1.20
N THR A 53 -3.85 -20.27 -1.60
CA THR A 53 -3.93 -20.86 -2.94
C THR A 53 -4.04 -19.77 -4.00
N VAL A 54 -4.92 -18.79 -3.80
CA VAL A 54 -5.08 -17.64 -4.72
C VAL A 54 -3.83 -16.77 -4.74
N ALA A 55 -3.23 -16.48 -3.58
CA ALA A 55 -2.02 -15.70 -3.48
C ALA A 55 -0.85 -16.35 -4.22
N SER A 56 -0.74 -17.68 -4.17
CA SER A 56 0.28 -18.41 -4.95
C SER A 56 0.09 -18.20 -6.45
N GLN A 57 -1.14 -18.35 -6.96
CA GLN A 57 -1.44 -18.15 -8.37
C GLN A 57 -1.22 -16.69 -8.81
N LEU A 58 -1.63 -15.74 -7.96
CA LEU A 58 -1.43 -14.31 -8.22
C LEU A 58 0.05 -13.93 -8.21
N HIS A 59 0.85 -14.46 -7.28
CA HIS A 59 2.29 -14.26 -7.28
C HIS A 59 2.94 -14.78 -8.58
N SER A 60 2.58 -15.99 -9.03
CA SER A 60 3.05 -16.54 -10.30
C SER A 60 2.68 -15.65 -11.48
N HIS A 61 1.43 -15.19 -11.55
CA HIS A 61 0.96 -14.27 -12.60
C HIS A 61 1.78 -12.96 -12.62
N LEU A 62 1.99 -12.34 -11.46
CA LEU A 62 2.75 -11.09 -11.37
C LEU A 62 4.23 -11.27 -11.75
N THR A 63 4.83 -12.40 -11.37
CA THR A 63 6.22 -12.72 -11.71
C THR A 63 6.40 -12.97 -13.20
N CYS A 64 5.58 -13.86 -13.79
CA CYS A 64 5.68 -14.23 -15.19
C CYS A 64 5.44 -13.04 -16.13
N ASN A 65 4.55 -12.12 -15.74
CA ASN A 65 4.25 -10.93 -16.53
C ASN A 65 5.08 -9.69 -16.13
N LYS A 66 6.03 -9.82 -15.19
CA LYS A 66 6.88 -8.71 -14.71
C LYS A 66 6.09 -7.49 -14.22
N HIS A 67 4.99 -7.73 -13.52
CA HIS A 67 4.08 -6.69 -13.02
C HIS A 67 4.44 -6.13 -11.64
N TYR A 68 5.47 -6.67 -10.96
CA TYR A 68 5.93 -6.08 -9.70
C TYR A 68 6.62 -4.73 -9.93
N GLU A 69 6.35 -3.78 -9.04
CA GLU A 69 7.18 -2.58 -8.93
C GLU A 69 8.59 -3.00 -8.48
N HIS A 70 9.60 -2.53 -9.22
CA HIS A 70 10.99 -2.91 -9.00
C HIS A 70 11.46 -2.42 -7.62
N PHE A 71 11.08 -1.20 -7.25
CA PHE A 71 11.47 -0.57 -5.99
C PHE A 71 10.50 -0.84 -4.84
N GLN A 72 9.67 -1.89 -4.94
CA GLN A 72 8.88 -2.42 -3.82
C GLN A 72 9.55 -3.65 -3.22
N SER A 73 9.97 -3.56 -1.96
CA SER A 73 10.55 -4.68 -1.21
C SER A 73 9.59 -5.34 -0.22
N GLY A 74 8.60 -4.62 0.30
CA GLY A 74 7.65 -5.18 1.25
C GLY A 74 6.68 -6.16 0.59
N PHE A 75 6.37 -7.25 1.30
CA PHE A 75 5.45 -8.31 0.86
C PHE A 75 5.80 -8.97 -0.48
N ARG A 76 7.06 -8.88 -0.89
CA ARG A 76 7.58 -9.46 -2.12
C ARG A 76 8.57 -10.59 -1.81
N PRO A 77 8.44 -11.76 -2.48
CA PRO A 77 9.42 -12.83 -2.31
C PRO A 77 10.84 -12.37 -2.65
N HIS A 78 11.84 -12.85 -1.91
CA HIS A 78 13.27 -12.55 -2.11
C HIS A 78 13.69 -11.10 -1.86
N HIS A 79 12.85 -10.30 -1.20
CA HIS A 79 13.18 -8.94 -0.75
C HIS A 79 13.16 -8.85 0.77
N SER A 80 13.88 -7.87 1.32
CA SER A 80 13.93 -7.61 2.77
C SER A 80 14.12 -6.11 3.07
N THR A 81 13.94 -5.75 4.34
CA THR A 81 14.27 -4.40 4.83
C THR A 81 15.73 -4.04 4.57
N LYS A 82 16.64 -5.01 4.70
CA LYS A 82 18.08 -4.82 4.41
C LYS A 82 18.32 -4.42 2.96
N THR A 83 17.70 -5.12 2.02
CA THR A 83 17.86 -4.81 0.59
C THR A 83 17.34 -3.42 0.22
N ALA A 84 16.25 -2.98 0.86
CA ALA A 84 15.71 -1.63 0.69
C ALA A 84 16.67 -0.56 1.25
N LEU A 85 17.14 -0.77 2.48
CA LEU A 85 18.05 0.15 3.15
C LEU A 85 19.39 0.28 2.40
N ILE A 86 19.98 -0.84 1.99
CA ILE A 86 21.24 -0.85 1.23
C ILE A 86 21.08 -0.05 -0.07
N ARG A 87 19.96 -0.20 -0.77
CA ARG A 87 19.70 0.52 -2.01
C ARG A 87 19.68 2.03 -1.80
N ILE A 88 18.88 2.51 -0.84
CA ILE A 88 18.77 3.95 -0.54
C ILE A 88 20.11 4.50 -0.07
N ALA A 89 20.76 3.83 0.89
CA ALA A 89 22.04 4.29 1.43
C ALA A 89 23.12 4.39 0.34
N ASN A 90 23.21 3.40 -0.54
CA ASN A 90 24.14 3.43 -1.67
C ASN A 90 23.87 4.61 -2.61
N ASP A 91 22.62 4.85 -2.99
CA ASP A 91 22.27 5.95 -3.90
C ASP A 91 22.61 7.31 -3.27
N LEU A 92 22.36 7.49 -1.97
CA LEU A 92 22.69 8.71 -1.23
C LEU A 92 24.20 8.92 -1.08
N LEU A 93 24.97 7.86 -0.82
CA LEU A 93 26.43 7.92 -0.71
C LEU A 93 27.08 8.28 -2.05
N LEU A 94 26.67 7.62 -3.14
CA LEU A 94 27.19 7.94 -4.48
C LEU A 94 26.89 9.38 -4.89
N ALA A 95 25.72 9.91 -4.50
CA ALA A 95 25.39 11.31 -4.72
C ALA A 95 26.29 12.25 -3.91
N ALA A 96 26.56 11.92 -2.64
CA ALA A 96 27.46 12.68 -1.79
C ALA A 96 28.90 12.68 -2.32
N ASP A 97 29.41 11.52 -2.76
CA ASP A 97 30.73 11.39 -3.40
C ASP A 97 30.84 12.23 -4.69
N SER A 98 29.71 12.43 -5.37
CA SER A 98 29.60 13.30 -6.56
C SER A 98 29.41 14.79 -6.23
N GLY A 99 29.50 15.18 -4.95
CA GLY A 99 29.32 16.55 -4.49
C GLY A 99 27.87 17.07 -4.56
N LEU A 100 26.89 16.18 -4.66
CA LEU A 100 25.47 16.53 -4.68
C LEU A 100 24.90 16.60 -3.27
N ILE A 101 23.86 17.41 -3.09
CA ILE A 101 23.03 17.40 -1.88
C ILE A 101 21.80 16.56 -2.16
N SER A 102 21.52 15.64 -1.24
CA SER A 102 20.37 14.74 -1.32
C SER A 102 19.28 15.18 -0.34
N ILE A 103 18.03 15.11 -0.78
CA ILE A 103 16.84 15.27 0.06
C ILE A 103 16.16 13.90 0.12
N LEU A 104 15.83 13.48 1.34
CA LEU A 104 15.06 12.27 1.62
C LEU A 104 13.74 12.67 2.28
N ILE A 105 12.64 12.23 1.70
CA ILE A 105 11.27 12.45 2.17
C ILE A 105 10.71 11.09 2.56
N LEU A 106 10.19 10.99 3.78
CA LEU A 106 9.55 9.78 4.30
C LEU A 106 8.05 10.00 4.31
N LEU A 107 7.31 9.19 3.55
CA LEU A 107 5.86 9.21 3.50
C LEU A 107 5.30 8.06 4.34
N ASP A 108 4.39 8.42 5.25
CA ASP A 108 3.62 7.49 6.07
C ASP A 108 2.17 7.48 5.59
N LEU A 109 1.63 6.29 5.28
CA LEU A 109 0.26 6.14 4.78
C LEU A 109 -0.68 5.81 5.94
N SER A 110 -1.50 6.76 6.34
CA SER A 110 -2.50 6.59 7.40
C SER A 110 -3.46 5.44 7.08
N ALA A 111 -3.57 4.48 8.02
CA ALA A 111 -4.49 3.34 7.95
C ALA A 111 -4.49 2.63 6.59
N ALA A 112 -3.31 2.43 6.01
CA ALA A 112 -3.13 2.07 4.60
C ALA A 112 -3.93 0.81 4.16
N PHE A 113 -4.03 -0.19 5.03
CA PHE A 113 -4.80 -1.41 4.75
C PHE A 113 -6.31 -1.22 4.83
N ASP A 114 -6.79 -0.32 5.68
CA ASP A 114 -8.22 -0.10 5.95
C ASP A 114 -8.87 0.86 4.94
N THR A 115 -8.06 1.66 4.24
CA THR A 115 -8.49 2.72 3.32
C THR A 115 -8.56 2.29 1.85
N ILE A 116 -8.21 1.05 1.52
CA ILE A 116 -8.23 0.57 0.13
C ILE A 116 -9.65 0.58 -0.44
N SER A 117 -9.85 1.35 -1.51
CA SER A 117 -11.10 1.29 -2.27
C SER A 117 -11.20 -0.01 -3.07
N HIS A 118 -12.26 -0.79 -2.84
CA HIS A 118 -12.49 -2.06 -3.53
C HIS A 118 -12.68 -1.87 -5.04
N SER A 119 -13.38 -0.83 -5.48
CA SER A 119 -13.60 -0.56 -6.90
C SER A 119 -12.30 -0.22 -7.63
N ILE A 120 -11.45 0.61 -7.01
CA ILE A 120 -10.13 0.93 -7.55
C ILE A 120 -9.27 -0.34 -7.60
N LEU A 121 -9.22 -1.12 -6.52
CA LEU A 121 -8.46 -2.37 -6.49
C LEU A 121 -8.88 -3.36 -7.59
N LEU A 122 -10.18 -3.55 -7.80
CA LEU A 122 -10.70 -4.42 -8.88
C LEU A 122 -10.30 -3.90 -10.26
N ASN A 123 -10.36 -2.58 -10.48
CA ASN A 123 -9.89 -1.97 -11.73
C ASN A 123 -8.38 -2.18 -11.92
N ARG A 124 -7.58 -2.11 -10.85
CA ARG A 124 -6.13 -2.40 -10.91
C ARG A 124 -5.89 -3.86 -11.30
N LEU A 125 -6.57 -4.81 -10.65
CA LEU A 125 -6.46 -6.23 -11.00
C LEU A 125 -6.80 -6.49 -12.47
N SER A 126 -7.89 -5.88 -12.96
CA SER A 126 -8.28 -5.94 -14.37
C SER A 126 -7.20 -5.41 -15.30
N SER A 127 -6.59 -4.26 -14.96
CA SER A 127 -5.48 -3.67 -15.74
C SER A 127 -4.22 -4.54 -15.80
N LEU A 128 -4.06 -5.49 -14.87
CA LEU A 128 -2.99 -6.49 -14.86
C LEU A 128 -3.34 -7.75 -15.68
N GLY A 129 -4.43 -7.73 -16.44
CA GLY A 129 -4.89 -8.86 -17.25
C GLY A 129 -5.70 -9.91 -16.49
N ILE A 130 -6.06 -9.65 -15.22
CA ILE A 130 -6.90 -10.55 -14.42
C ILE A 130 -8.35 -10.28 -14.80
N THR A 131 -8.94 -11.15 -15.61
CA THR A 131 -10.27 -10.98 -16.19
C THR A 131 -11.19 -12.16 -15.86
N HIS A 132 -12.47 -12.05 -16.22
CA HIS A 132 -13.48 -13.12 -16.09
C HIS A 132 -13.57 -13.76 -14.69
N THR A 133 -13.43 -15.08 -14.60
CA THR A 133 -13.63 -15.86 -13.37
C THR A 133 -12.70 -15.44 -12.22
N PRO A 134 -11.37 -15.28 -12.43
CA PRO A 134 -10.49 -14.69 -11.43
C PRO A 134 -10.95 -13.32 -10.92
N LEU A 135 -11.32 -12.39 -11.81
CA LEU A 135 -11.77 -11.05 -11.40
C LEU A 135 -13.08 -11.11 -10.59
N ARG A 136 -14.02 -11.95 -11.03
CA ARG A 136 -15.26 -12.24 -10.28
C ARG A 136 -14.96 -12.80 -8.90
N TRP A 137 -13.95 -13.66 -8.78
CA TRP A 137 -13.51 -14.20 -7.51
C TRP A 137 -13.04 -13.10 -6.56
N PHE A 138 -12.20 -12.16 -7.01
CA PHE A 138 -11.78 -11.01 -6.20
C PHE A 138 -12.95 -10.10 -5.84
N GLN A 139 -13.88 -9.85 -6.76
CA GLN A 139 -15.09 -9.09 -6.48
C GLN A 139 -15.93 -9.75 -5.39
N SER A 140 -16.12 -11.07 -5.48
CA SER A 140 -16.81 -11.86 -4.46
C SER A 140 -16.05 -11.85 -3.13
N TYR A 141 -14.73 -11.96 -3.15
CA TYR A 141 -13.87 -11.94 -1.95
C TYR A 141 -13.98 -10.63 -1.16
N LEU A 142 -14.09 -9.49 -1.87
CA LEU A 142 -14.16 -8.15 -1.28
C LEU A 142 -15.60 -7.75 -0.88
N THR A 143 -16.61 -8.24 -1.59
CA THR A 143 -18.02 -7.83 -1.40
C THR A 143 -18.73 -8.67 -0.35
N GLY A 144 -19.56 -8.02 0.48
CA GLY A 144 -20.38 -8.70 1.49
C GLY A 144 -19.55 -9.23 2.65
N ARG A 145 -18.39 -8.60 2.91
CA ARG A 145 -17.55 -8.92 4.06
C ARG A 145 -18.11 -8.30 5.32
N THR A 146 -17.92 -9.01 6.42
CA THR A 146 -18.31 -8.56 7.75
C THR A 146 -17.17 -8.76 8.73
N GLN A 147 -17.15 -7.95 9.77
CA GLN A 147 -16.25 -8.09 10.90
C GLN A 147 -17.01 -7.91 12.20
N PHE A 148 -16.59 -8.59 13.26
CA PHE A 148 -17.17 -8.44 14.59
C PHE A 148 -16.07 -8.49 15.65
N ILE A 149 -16.26 -7.75 16.74
CA ILE A 149 -15.34 -7.82 17.88
C ILE A 149 -15.63 -9.09 18.67
N GLN A 150 -14.60 -9.82 19.07
CA GLN A 150 -14.70 -10.95 19.98
C GLN A 150 -13.87 -10.68 21.24
N LEU A 151 -14.53 -10.48 22.37
CA LEU A 151 -13.90 -10.30 23.69
C LEU A 151 -14.22 -11.51 24.58
N LYS A 152 -13.25 -12.41 24.74
CA LYS A 152 -13.43 -13.66 25.51
C LYS A 152 -14.67 -14.44 25.03
N SER A 153 -15.70 -14.52 25.87
CA SER A 153 -16.97 -15.21 25.61
C SER A 153 -18.04 -14.34 24.93
N PHE A 154 -17.78 -13.04 24.72
CA PHE A 154 -18.73 -12.12 24.12
C PHE A 154 -18.42 -11.88 22.64
N SER A 155 -19.42 -12.07 21.79
CA SER A 155 -19.41 -11.70 20.38
C SER A 155 -20.30 -10.48 20.15
N PHE A 156 -19.73 -9.43 19.57
CA PHE A 156 -20.48 -8.24 19.20
C PHE A 156 -21.19 -8.43 17.86
N LYS A 157 -22.17 -7.57 17.56
CA LYS A 157 -22.90 -7.60 16.29
C LYS A 157 -21.94 -7.42 15.11
N PRO A 158 -22.05 -8.21 14.03
CA PRO A 158 -21.28 -8.01 12.82
C PRO A 158 -21.54 -6.65 12.17
N SER A 159 -20.48 -6.01 11.71
CA SER A 159 -20.47 -4.76 10.94
C SER A 159 -19.93 -5.04 9.53
N PRO A 160 -20.51 -4.45 8.47
CA PRO A 160 -19.98 -4.59 7.12
C PRO A 160 -18.60 -3.95 6.96
N VAL A 161 -17.77 -4.54 6.09
CA VAL A 161 -16.47 -3.99 5.68
C VAL A 161 -16.60 -3.48 4.24
N THR A 162 -16.63 -2.16 4.07
CA THR A 162 -16.88 -1.50 2.78
C THR A 162 -15.60 -0.97 2.10
N SER A 163 -14.50 -0.90 2.84
CA SER A 163 -13.17 -0.54 2.34
C SER A 163 -12.11 -1.40 3.02
N GLY A 164 -10.91 -1.35 2.47
CA GLY A 164 -9.75 -2.01 3.02
C GLY A 164 -9.65 -3.49 2.69
N VAL A 165 -8.56 -4.09 3.14
CA VAL A 165 -8.35 -5.53 3.15
C VAL A 165 -8.03 -5.97 4.59
N PRO A 166 -8.49 -7.15 5.04
CA PRO A 166 -8.37 -7.53 6.44
C PRO A 166 -6.90 -7.63 6.89
N GLN A 167 -6.55 -6.93 7.96
CA GLN A 167 -5.23 -7.03 8.60
C GLN A 167 -5.08 -8.43 9.24
N GLY A 168 -4.19 -9.26 8.69
CA GLY A 168 -4.07 -10.68 9.06
C GLY A 168 -4.59 -11.66 7.99
N SER A 169 -5.12 -11.15 6.87
CA SER A 169 -5.32 -11.93 5.65
C SER A 169 -4.00 -12.31 5.00
N VAL A 170 -3.96 -13.47 4.34
CA VAL A 170 -2.82 -13.93 3.56
C VAL A 170 -2.72 -13.14 2.25
N LEU A 171 -3.88 -12.78 1.69
CA LEU A 171 -3.98 -12.11 0.39
C LEU A 171 -3.89 -10.59 0.48
N GLY A 172 -4.27 -9.99 1.62
CA GLY A 172 -4.31 -8.54 1.82
C GLY A 172 -3.00 -7.83 1.51
N PRO A 173 -1.83 -8.28 2.02
CA PRO A 173 -0.55 -7.67 1.70
C PRO A 173 -0.22 -7.63 0.20
N LEU A 174 -0.60 -8.68 -0.54
CA LEU A 174 -0.40 -8.75 -1.99
C LEU A 174 -1.35 -7.79 -2.73
N LEU A 175 -2.60 -7.70 -2.31
CA LEU A 175 -3.57 -6.75 -2.85
C LEU A 175 -3.16 -5.30 -2.59
N PHE A 176 -2.56 -5.04 -1.43
CA PHE A 176 -2.05 -3.72 -1.06
C PHE A 176 -0.93 -3.27 -2.00
N ILE A 177 0.08 -4.09 -2.26
CA ILE A 177 1.14 -3.70 -3.19
C ILE A 177 0.65 -3.53 -4.63
N ILE A 178 -0.37 -4.29 -5.05
CA ILE A 178 -1.04 -4.10 -6.35
C ILE A 178 -1.74 -2.75 -6.41
N TYR A 179 -2.40 -2.34 -5.33
CA TYR A 179 -3.08 -1.05 -5.23
C TYR A 179 -2.11 0.11 -5.45
N LEU A 180 -0.89 -0.01 -4.92
CA LEU A 180 0.15 1.03 -5.00
C LEU A 180 0.95 1.06 -6.31
N LEU A 181 0.83 0.06 -7.19
CA LEU A 181 1.61 -0.02 -8.45
C LEU A 181 1.69 1.29 -9.27
N PRO A 182 0.59 2.07 -9.43
CA PRO A 182 0.66 3.32 -10.20
C PRO A 182 1.60 4.38 -9.62
N LEU A 183 1.88 4.36 -8.31
CA LEU A 183 2.75 5.35 -7.66
C LEU A 183 4.15 5.33 -8.26
N GLY A 184 4.70 4.15 -8.55
CA GLY A 184 6.03 4.07 -9.15
C GLY A 184 6.12 4.76 -10.51
N ASN A 185 5.07 4.66 -11.33
CA ASN A 185 5.01 5.37 -12.62
C ASN A 185 4.91 6.89 -12.42
N ILE A 186 4.19 7.34 -11.39
CA ILE A 186 4.08 8.76 -11.05
C ILE A 186 5.44 9.30 -10.61
N PHE A 187 6.14 8.62 -9.69
CA PHE A 187 7.46 9.05 -9.21
C PHE A 187 8.48 9.10 -10.35
N ARG A 188 8.52 8.08 -11.21
CA ARG A 188 9.37 8.07 -12.42
C ARG A 188 9.07 9.23 -13.35
N LYS A 189 7.79 9.54 -13.60
CA LYS A 189 7.37 10.66 -14.45
C LYS A 189 7.89 12.02 -13.96
N PHE A 190 8.05 12.17 -12.65
CA PHE A 190 8.59 13.38 -12.02
C PHE A 190 10.10 13.30 -11.72
N CYS A 191 10.80 12.27 -12.20
CA CYS A 191 12.23 12.05 -11.95
C CYS A 191 12.59 11.99 -10.45
N ILE A 192 11.67 11.46 -9.63
CA ILE A 192 11.86 11.24 -8.20
C ILE A 192 12.32 9.79 -8.03
N GLN A 193 13.44 9.59 -7.35
CA GLN A 193 13.87 8.26 -6.95
C GLN A 193 13.05 7.83 -5.74
N PHE A 194 12.77 6.54 -5.63
CA PHE A 194 11.97 6.04 -4.53
C PHE A 194 12.32 4.61 -4.20
N HIS A 195 12.01 4.24 -2.97
CA HIS A 195 11.93 2.86 -2.53
C HIS A 195 10.74 2.72 -1.59
N CYS A 196 10.02 1.62 -1.71
CA CYS A 196 8.86 1.34 -0.89
C CYS A 196 9.07 0.01 -0.13
N TYR A 197 8.63 -0.01 1.12
CA TYR A 197 8.54 -1.21 1.93
C TYR A 197 7.15 -1.27 2.56
N ALA A 198 6.27 -2.09 1.99
CA ALA A 198 4.86 -2.09 2.37
C ALA A 198 4.27 -0.69 2.16
N ASP A 199 3.73 -0.08 3.22
CA ASP A 199 3.18 1.26 3.29
C ASP A 199 4.26 2.35 3.43
N ASP A 200 5.41 2.03 4.03
CA ASP A 200 6.53 2.97 4.16
C ASP A 200 7.10 3.33 2.78
N THR A 201 6.98 4.60 2.37
CA THR A 201 7.48 5.07 1.08
C THR A 201 8.56 6.12 1.28
N GLN A 202 9.76 5.83 0.78
CA GLN A 202 10.90 6.75 0.80
C GLN A 202 11.05 7.37 -0.59
N LEU A 203 10.97 8.70 -0.67
CA LEU A 203 11.25 9.47 -1.89
C LEU A 203 12.56 10.21 -1.71
N TYR A 204 13.41 10.22 -2.71
CA TYR A 204 14.68 10.94 -2.63
C TYR A 204 15.10 11.53 -3.97
N MET A 205 15.88 12.59 -3.87
CA MET A 205 16.47 13.25 -5.02
C MET A 205 17.78 13.94 -4.64
N SER A 206 18.73 13.94 -5.59
CA SER A 206 20.04 14.58 -5.40
C SER A 206 20.26 15.65 -6.45
N LYS A 207 20.72 16.84 -6.03
CA LYS A 207 20.98 17.99 -6.90
C LYS A 207 22.24 18.75 -6.44
N PRO A 208 22.92 19.47 -7.35
CA PRO A 208 23.98 20.40 -6.97
C PRO A 208 23.42 21.47 -6.03
N LYS A 209 24.25 21.94 -5.09
CA LYS A 209 23.86 22.93 -4.06
C LYS A 209 23.17 24.17 -4.62
N GLN A 210 23.59 24.65 -5.80
CA GLN A 210 23.00 25.85 -6.42
C GLN A 210 21.54 25.66 -6.90
N LYS A 211 21.07 24.41 -7.08
CA LYS A 211 19.73 24.10 -7.61
C LYS A 211 18.74 23.61 -6.55
N LEU A 212 19.14 23.61 -5.27
CA LEU A 212 18.34 23.02 -4.18
C LEU A 212 17.25 23.97 -3.64
N GLY A 213 17.44 25.29 -3.80
CA GLY A 213 16.56 26.31 -3.23
C GLY A 213 15.10 26.19 -3.65
N GLY A 214 14.79 25.68 -4.85
CA GLY A 214 13.41 25.51 -5.32
C GLY A 214 12.67 24.29 -4.77
N VAL A 215 13.37 23.30 -4.20
CA VAL A 215 12.77 22.02 -3.77
C VAL A 215 12.28 22.09 -2.32
N VAL A 216 12.99 22.81 -1.45
CA VAL A 216 12.63 22.94 -0.02
C VAL A 216 11.27 23.62 0.16
N TYR A 217 10.94 24.63 -0.65
CA TYR A 217 9.63 25.29 -0.59
C TYR A 217 8.45 24.39 -0.99
N ALA A 218 8.67 23.39 -1.84
CA ALA A 218 7.58 22.51 -2.31
C ALA A 218 7.16 21.48 -1.25
N VAL A 219 8.10 21.01 -0.42
CA VAL A 219 7.84 20.04 0.66
C VAL A 219 7.16 20.71 1.86
N GLN A 220 7.52 21.96 2.14
CA GLN A 220 6.95 22.70 3.27
C GLN A 220 5.46 23.05 3.07
N CYS A 221 4.99 23.23 1.82
CA CYS A 221 3.57 23.44 1.53
C CYS A 221 2.69 22.19 1.77
N SER A 222 3.26 20.99 1.87
CA SER A 222 2.49 19.75 2.11
C SER A 222 2.34 19.39 3.59
N GLU A 223 3.14 19.94 4.50
CA GLU A 223 3.06 19.63 5.94
C GLU A 223 1.90 20.35 6.66
N ASP A 224 1.31 21.38 6.06
CA ASP A 224 0.23 22.18 6.69
C ASP A 224 -1.18 21.56 6.58
N ARG A 225 -1.34 20.33 6.05
CA ARG A 225 -2.64 19.63 6.06
C ARG A 225 -2.51 18.11 6.28
N PRO A 226 -2.88 17.58 7.45
CA PRO A 226 -2.74 16.15 7.77
C PRO A 226 -3.80 15.22 7.13
N ASP A 227 -4.83 15.74 6.46
CA ASP A 227 -5.91 14.94 5.83
C ASP A 227 -6.02 15.22 4.33
N VAL A 228 -5.04 14.79 3.55
CA VAL A 228 -5.04 15.02 2.10
C VAL A 228 -5.11 13.67 1.37
N SER A 229 -6.20 13.47 0.62
CA SER A 229 -6.41 12.32 -0.25
C SER A 229 -5.29 12.20 -1.28
N ILE A 230 -4.94 10.99 -1.71
CA ILE A 230 -3.94 10.74 -2.79
C ILE A 230 -4.22 11.58 -4.05
N GLU A 231 -5.49 11.90 -4.36
CA GLU A 231 -5.83 12.78 -5.48
C GLU A 231 -5.56 14.27 -5.21
N GLU A 232 -5.68 14.71 -3.96
CA GLU A 232 -5.36 16.08 -3.57
C GLU A 232 -3.84 16.27 -3.47
N THR A 233 -3.08 15.26 -3.02
CA THR A 233 -1.60 15.28 -3.07
C THR A 233 -1.11 15.33 -4.52
N LYS A 234 -1.75 14.61 -5.45
CA LYS A 234 -1.48 14.73 -6.90
C LYS A 234 -1.77 16.13 -7.41
N GLN A 235 -2.90 16.74 -7.03
CA GLN A 235 -3.28 18.08 -7.45
C GLN A 235 -2.31 19.15 -6.92
N GLN A 236 -1.87 19.01 -5.66
CA GLN A 236 -0.91 19.92 -5.02
C GLN A 236 0.49 19.80 -5.62
N LEU A 237 0.98 18.57 -5.87
CA LEU A 237 2.23 18.33 -6.59
C LEU A 237 2.17 18.91 -8.01
N HIS A 238 1.06 18.71 -8.74
CA HIS A 238 0.86 19.30 -10.06
C HIS A 238 0.91 20.83 -10.03
N THR A 239 0.30 21.45 -9.02
CA THR A 239 0.22 22.91 -8.89
C THR A 239 1.58 23.51 -8.53
N SER A 240 2.28 22.93 -7.55
CA SER A 240 3.61 23.36 -7.11
C SER A 240 4.66 23.20 -8.23
N MET A 241 4.61 22.09 -8.98
CA MET A 241 5.51 21.86 -10.10
C MET A 241 5.20 22.73 -11.33
N ALA A 242 3.94 23.09 -11.56
CA ALA A 242 3.55 24.05 -12.59
C ALA A 242 4.03 25.47 -12.27
N GLN A 243 3.99 25.87 -10.99
CA GLN A 243 4.54 27.14 -10.52
C GLN A 243 6.07 27.18 -10.67
N HIS A 244 6.75 26.08 -10.33
CA HIS A 244 8.19 25.96 -10.53
C HIS A 244 8.59 26.02 -12.03
N ARG A 245 7.84 25.36 -12.92
CA ARG A 245 8.08 25.46 -14.38
C ARG A 245 7.91 26.89 -14.91
N ARG A 246 6.94 27.65 -14.41
CA ARG A 246 6.77 29.07 -14.78
C ARG A 246 7.92 29.93 -14.25
N ALA A 247 8.42 29.66 -13.04
CA ALA A 247 9.55 30.40 -12.47
C ALA A 247 10.88 30.13 -13.21
N VAL A 248 11.06 28.93 -13.77
CA VAL A 248 12.26 28.55 -14.54
C VAL A 248 12.17 29.00 -16.02
N GLN A 249 10.97 29.23 -16.55
CA GLN A 249 10.77 29.71 -17.94
C GLN A 249 10.64 31.23 -18.06
N GLY A 250 10.54 31.96 -16.94
CA GLY A 250 10.46 33.42 -16.88
C GLY A 250 11.77 34.12 -16.46
N ALA A 251 12.89 33.41 -16.48
CA ALA A 251 14.23 33.90 -16.16
C ALA A 251 15.21 33.63 -17.31
#